data_AF-A0AA36MRA6-F1
#
_entry.id   AF-A0AA36MRA6-F1
#
_cell.length_a   1.000
_cell.length_b   1.000
_cell.length_c   1.000
_cell.angle_alpha   90.00
_cell.angle_beta   90.00
_cell.angle_gamma   90.00
#
_symmetry.space_group_name_H-M   'P 1'
#
loop_
_entity.id
_entity.type
_entity.pdbx_description
1 polymer ?
#
loop_
_entity_poly.entity_id
_entity_poly.type
_entity_poly.pdbx_seq_one_letter_code
_entity_poly.pdbx_strand_id
1 'polypeptide(L)'
;NVMLSGYLIARMADVAAQDKLGRTPLHNAVAAGCDDLAKGLIEEKADVNARTKDGKTVLSIELGRPKRQSKELENLLTEKMGLPFPKGYVKNMLRDLPPSFALLFPGQGSQRQGMLGWAEGHETAWPMIQKAGEILGYDLFDLTEMGPEEKLDALEVCQPAVFVAAMCGLEWLKEQEGKDRSEAAAAAGVSCGELAALCTAGCFSFEDGVRLAQLRGELMKKAVEEHKEPQKMISVVGLTDDEAESLCEEFGGLGGGDGDVANRLFPCGVALPWLSDPGHWSGSEFLERGAQKVADLKGCNAAFHTELMKPAEADFRQHLLEMVRANVLHSPEITVYSSQTGERWLPGTPATSIVEGLVQGLSCPNQWEDTCRAIIDDGVEFFWEIGPMKQQSWRSC
;
A
#
# COMPACT_ATOMS: atom_id res chain seq x y z
N ASN A 1 -15.14 35.48 4.44
CA ASN A 1 -16.49 36.05 4.14
C ASN A 1 -17.08 36.58 5.45
N VAL A 2 -16.67 37.78 5.86
CA VAL A 2 -16.94 38.41 7.18
C VAL A 2 -18.44 38.66 7.42
N MET A 3 -19.25 38.65 6.35
CA MET A 3 -20.71 38.79 6.43
C MET A 3 -21.40 37.50 6.92
N LEU A 4 -20.82 36.31 6.70
CA LEU A 4 -21.42 35.04 7.11
C LEU A 4 -21.22 34.77 8.60
N SER A 5 -20.06 35.16 9.15
CA SER A 5 -19.79 35.11 10.60
C SER A 5 -20.71 36.08 11.35
N GLY A 6 -20.86 37.32 10.87
CA GLY A 6 -21.84 38.27 11.43
C GLY A 6 -23.29 37.77 11.36
N TYR A 7 -23.65 37.01 10.32
CA TYR A 7 -25.01 36.48 10.14
C TYR A 7 -25.35 35.29 11.06
N LEU A 8 -24.39 34.39 11.32
CA LEU A 8 -24.56 33.28 12.27
C LEU A 8 -24.58 33.77 13.72
N ILE A 9 -23.73 34.76 14.05
CA ILE A 9 -23.68 35.43 15.37
C ILE A 9 -25.00 36.19 15.66
N ALA A 10 -25.59 36.84 14.65
CA ALA A 10 -26.85 37.59 14.81
C ALA A 10 -28.11 36.73 15.03
N ARG A 11 -28.02 35.39 14.91
CA ARG A 11 -29.20 34.49 14.99
C ARG A 11 -29.20 33.49 16.15
N MET A 12 -28.37 33.68 17.18
CA MET A 12 -28.26 32.75 18.32
C MET A 12 -27.93 31.31 17.86
N ALA A 13 -27.02 31.15 16.89
CA ALA A 13 -26.55 29.83 16.51
C ALA A 13 -25.87 29.17 17.71
N ASP A 14 -26.32 27.97 18.08
CA ASP A 14 -25.73 27.21 19.18
C ASP A 14 -24.32 26.75 18.80
N VAL A 15 -23.32 27.43 19.35
CA VAL A 15 -21.89 27.15 19.12
C VAL A 15 -21.45 25.80 19.71
N ALA A 16 -22.27 25.19 20.58
CA ALA A 16 -22.04 23.87 21.16
C ALA A 16 -22.78 22.75 20.42
N ALA A 17 -23.64 23.07 19.44
CA ALA A 17 -24.39 22.05 18.70
C ALA A 17 -23.44 21.06 18.01
N GLN A 18 -23.75 19.77 18.08
CA GLN A 18 -22.94 18.72 17.47
C GLN A 18 -23.71 18.06 16.31
N ASP A 19 -23.01 17.82 15.20
CA ASP A 19 -23.54 17.02 14.10
C ASP A 19 -23.54 15.51 14.41
N LYS A 20 -23.94 14.68 13.45
CA LYS A 20 -23.98 13.22 13.61
C LYS A 20 -22.61 12.59 13.92
N LEU A 21 -21.51 13.28 13.61
CA LEU A 21 -20.14 12.86 13.87
C LEU A 21 -19.57 13.48 15.16
N GLY A 22 -20.38 14.22 15.93
CA GLY A 22 -19.92 14.93 17.12
C GLY A 22 -19.16 16.21 16.81
N ARG A 23 -19.18 16.71 15.56
CA ARG A 23 -18.48 17.94 15.18
C ARG A 23 -19.30 19.16 15.57
N THR A 24 -18.64 20.09 16.25
CA THR A 24 -19.18 21.43 16.53
C THR A 24 -19.01 22.36 15.33
N PRO A 25 -19.70 23.52 15.28
CA PRO A 25 -19.45 24.56 14.29
C PRO A 25 -17.96 24.93 14.17
N LEU A 26 -17.22 24.90 15.28
CA LEU A 26 -15.78 25.18 15.30
C LEU A 26 -14.97 24.09 14.58
N HIS A 27 -15.28 22.80 14.79
CA HIS A 27 -14.65 21.70 14.02
C HIS A 27 -14.88 21.87 12.52
N ASN A 28 -16.10 22.21 12.13
CA ASN A 28 -16.46 22.38 10.72
C ASN A 28 -15.79 23.62 10.09
N ALA A 29 -15.70 24.73 10.83
CA ALA A 29 -15.00 25.94 10.37
C ALA A 29 -13.51 25.70 10.13
N VAL A 30 -12.85 24.97 11.05
CA VAL A 30 -11.44 24.57 10.92
C VAL A 30 -11.24 23.59 9.77
N ALA A 31 -12.05 22.53 9.69
CA ALA A 31 -11.97 21.55 8.60
C ALA A 31 -12.18 22.19 7.21
N ALA A 32 -13.09 23.17 7.10
CA ALA A 32 -13.35 23.91 5.87
C ALA A 32 -12.32 25.01 5.55
N GLY A 33 -11.35 25.24 6.44
CA GLY A 33 -10.33 26.26 6.27
C GLY A 33 -10.78 27.70 6.33
N CYS A 34 -11.85 27.95 7.06
CA CYS A 34 -12.41 29.27 7.25
C CYS A 34 -11.88 29.90 8.56
N ASP A 35 -10.63 30.33 8.57
CA ASP A 35 -9.96 30.83 9.79
C ASP A 35 -10.70 32.01 10.45
N ASP A 36 -11.25 32.94 9.66
CA ASP A 36 -12.03 34.07 10.18
C ASP A 36 -13.28 33.61 10.94
N LEU A 37 -13.93 32.55 10.45
CA LEU A 37 -15.10 31.96 11.10
C LEU A 37 -14.69 31.21 12.36
N ALA A 38 -13.57 30.47 12.33
CA ALA A 38 -13.03 29.79 13.49
C ALA A 38 -12.66 30.79 14.60
N LYS A 39 -11.98 31.89 14.26
CA LYS A 39 -11.66 32.98 15.20
C LYS A 39 -12.93 33.60 15.82
N GLY A 40 -13.94 33.92 15.00
CA GLY A 40 -15.20 34.47 15.51
C GLY A 40 -15.96 33.50 16.43
N LEU A 41 -15.93 32.20 16.14
CA LEU A 41 -16.53 31.17 17.02
C LEU A 41 -15.80 31.06 18.37
N ILE A 42 -14.46 31.19 18.37
CA ILE A 42 -13.65 31.20 19.60
C ILE A 42 -13.96 32.45 20.45
N GLU A 43 -14.15 33.61 19.83
CA GLU A 43 -14.55 34.85 20.51
C GLU A 43 -15.92 34.69 21.19
N GLU A 44 -16.84 33.98 20.56
CA GLU A 44 -18.16 33.60 21.11
C GLU A 44 -18.12 32.40 22.08
N LYS A 45 -16.93 32.07 22.60
CA LYS A 45 -16.71 31.01 23.62
C LYS A 45 -17.09 29.60 23.17
N ALA A 46 -16.96 29.28 21.87
CA ALA A 46 -17.00 27.90 21.42
C ALA A 46 -15.94 27.06 22.16
N ASP A 47 -16.30 25.84 22.57
CA ASP A 47 -15.38 24.95 23.28
C ASP A 47 -14.29 24.42 22.32
N VAL A 48 -13.07 24.93 22.50
CA VAL A 48 -11.88 24.52 21.75
C VAL A 48 -11.42 23.09 22.10
N ASN A 49 -11.85 22.57 23.25
CA ASN A 49 -11.54 21.21 23.72
C ASN A 49 -12.63 20.20 23.37
N ALA A 50 -13.69 20.61 22.67
CA ALA A 50 -14.74 19.71 22.22
C ALA A 50 -14.14 18.58 21.37
N ARG A 51 -14.74 17.39 21.48
CA ARG A 51 -14.29 16.19 20.79
C ARG A 51 -15.36 15.66 19.86
N THR A 52 -14.94 15.22 18.67
CA THR A 52 -15.79 14.41 17.79
C THR A 52 -16.03 13.02 18.39
N LYS A 53 -16.93 12.24 17.78
CA LYS A 53 -17.16 10.84 18.19
C LYS A 53 -15.90 9.97 18.07
N ASP A 54 -15.02 10.31 17.15
CA ASP A 54 -13.72 9.64 16.94
C ASP A 54 -12.61 10.22 17.84
N GLY A 55 -12.97 11.05 18.83
CA GLY A 55 -12.03 11.60 19.82
C GLY A 55 -11.18 12.77 19.34
N LYS A 56 -11.34 13.23 18.08
CA LYS A 56 -10.57 14.33 17.50
C LYS A 56 -10.95 15.68 18.13
N THR A 57 -9.95 16.47 18.49
CA THR A 57 -10.11 17.87 18.95
C THR A 57 -10.05 18.85 17.78
N VAL A 58 -10.49 20.07 17.99
CA VAL A 58 -10.35 21.17 17.00
C VAL A 58 -8.89 21.36 16.56
N LEU A 59 -7.93 21.33 17.50
CA LEU A 59 -6.50 21.45 17.20
C LEU A 59 -5.98 20.26 16.38
N SER A 60 -6.44 19.04 16.66
CA SER A 60 -6.05 17.86 15.86
C SER A 60 -6.53 17.95 14.40
N ILE A 61 -7.70 18.57 14.18
CA ILE A 61 -8.20 18.82 12.83
C ILE A 61 -7.36 19.90 12.15
N GLU A 62 -7.00 21.00 12.84
CA GLU A 62 -6.15 22.05 12.26
C GLU A 62 -4.76 21.53 11.86
N LEU A 63 -4.15 20.69 12.70
CA LEU A 63 -2.82 20.12 12.43
C LEU A 63 -2.81 19.12 11.26
N GLY A 64 -3.95 18.47 10.97
CA GLY A 64 -4.08 17.49 9.88
C GLY A 64 -4.42 18.07 8.51
N ARG A 65 -4.37 19.40 8.33
CA ARG A 65 -4.79 20.05 7.07
C ARG A 65 -3.64 20.14 6.05
N PRO A 66 -3.84 19.70 4.79
CA PRO A 66 -2.79 19.71 3.76
C PRO A 66 -2.49 21.11 3.16
N LYS A 67 -3.36 22.12 3.32
CA LYS A 67 -3.15 23.49 2.79
C LYS A 67 -3.36 24.59 3.83
N ARG A 68 -2.34 25.46 3.92
CA ARG A 68 -2.17 26.62 4.81
C ARG A 68 -2.36 26.29 6.29
N GLN A 69 -1.24 25.99 6.96
CA GLN A 69 -1.12 26.17 8.42
C GLN A 69 -1.36 27.64 8.74
N SER A 70 -2.51 27.96 9.31
CA SER A 70 -2.75 29.30 9.83
C SER A 70 -2.06 29.39 11.18
N LYS A 71 -0.78 29.79 11.17
CA LYS A 71 0.01 29.94 12.40
C LYS A 71 -0.71 30.79 13.44
N GLU A 72 -1.54 31.74 13.02
CA GLU A 72 -2.36 32.54 13.93
C GLU A 72 -3.46 31.73 14.60
N LEU A 73 -4.19 30.91 13.85
CA LEU A 73 -5.27 30.08 14.39
C LEU A 73 -4.73 28.96 15.28
N GLU A 74 -3.62 28.31 14.88
CA GLU A 74 -2.92 27.31 15.68
C GLU A 74 -2.48 27.88 17.04
N ASN A 75 -1.87 29.07 17.03
CA ASN A 75 -1.47 29.76 18.27
C ASN A 75 -2.67 30.09 19.15
N LEU A 76 -3.75 30.59 18.55
CA LEU A 76 -4.98 30.93 19.27
C LEU A 76 -5.62 29.69 19.91
N LEU A 77 -5.71 28.58 19.19
CA LEU A 77 -6.24 27.32 19.71
C LEU A 77 -5.38 26.80 20.87
N THR A 78 -4.06 26.80 20.71
CA THR A 78 -3.12 26.33 21.75
C THR A 78 -3.22 27.17 23.02
N GLU A 79 -3.31 28.50 22.88
CA GLU A 79 -3.52 29.42 24.00
C GLU A 79 -4.84 29.14 24.73
N LYS A 80 -5.94 29.00 23.99
CA LYS A 80 -7.28 28.81 24.56
C LYS A 80 -7.48 27.44 25.19
N MET A 81 -6.76 26.41 24.74
CA MET A 81 -6.75 25.09 25.37
C MET A 81 -6.01 25.08 26.71
N GLY A 82 -5.28 26.14 27.08
CA GLY A 82 -4.52 26.21 28.33
C GLY A 82 -3.35 25.23 28.37
N LEU A 83 -2.89 24.77 27.21
CA LEU A 83 -1.77 23.84 27.11
C LEU A 83 -0.46 24.59 27.46
N PRO A 84 0.42 24.02 28.31
CA PRO A 84 1.59 24.72 28.86
C PRO A 84 2.77 24.80 27.87
N PHE A 85 2.49 24.91 26.57
CA PHE A 85 3.50 24.73 25.54
C PHE A 85 3.93 26.09 24.94
N PRO A 86 5.21 26.47 25.08
CA PRO A 86 5.76 27.65 24.42
C PRO A 86 5.57 27.63 22.89
N LYS A 87 5.61 28.79 22.24
CA LYS A 87 5.61 28.89 20.76
C LYS A 87 6.66 27.96 20.15
N GLY A 88 6.25 27.11 19.22
CA GLY A 88 7.14 26.17 18.52
C GLY A 88 7.38 24.83 19.25
N TYR A 89 6.82 24.63 20.43
CA TYR A 89 7.02 23.41 21.22
C TYR A 89 6.32 22.20 20.59
N VAL A 90 5.16 22.35 19.95
CA VAL A 90 4.51 21.27 19.18
C VAL A 90 5.40 20.83 18.02
N LYS A 91 6.02 21.78 17.30
CA LYS A 91 6.97 21.48 16.21
C LYS A 91 8.24 20.78 16.73
N ASN A 92 8.75 21.16 17.89
CA ASN A 92 9.90 20.49 18.51
C ASN A 92 9.53 19.11 19.06
N MET A 93 8.33 18.96 19.64
CA MET A 93 7.84 17.68 20.13
C MET A 93 7.55 16.70 18.99
N LEU A 94 7.04 17.19 17.84
CA LEU A 94 6.92 16.40 16.60
C LEU A 94 8.29 16.03 16.00
N ARG A 95 9.31 16.87 16.22
CA ARG A 95 10.70 16.61 15.81
C ARG A 95 11.42 15.62 16.73
N ASP A 96 10.98 15.53 17.99
CA ASP A 96 11.50 14.62 19.01
C ASP A 96 10.71 13.28 19.06
N LEU A 97 9.57 13.18 18.35
CA LEU A 97 8.98 11.87 18.06
C LEU A 97 9.92 11.12 17.13
N PRO A 98 10.16 9.81 17.35
CA PRO A 98 10.92 9.02 16.40
C PRO A 98 10.29 9.17 15.02
N PRO A 99 11.11 9.37 13.97
CA PRO A 99 10.56 9.61 12.65
C PRO A 99 9.71 8.40 12.23
N SER A 100 8.54 8.71 11.66
CA SER A 100 7.59 7.66 11.30
C SER A 100 8.07 6.91 10.07
N PHE A 101 7.96 5.58 10.11
CA PHE A 101 8.40 4.72 9.02
C PHE A 101 7.27 3.83 8.49
N ALA A 102 7.37 3.45 7.23
CA ALA A 102 6.53 2.45 6.60
C ALA A 102 7.33 1.21 6.19
N LEU A 103 6.65 0.07 6.20
CA LEU A 103 7.18 -1.21 5.76
C LEU A 103 6.65 -1.50 4.35
N LEU A 104 7.57 -1.60 3.39
CA LEU A 104 7.25 -1.87 2.00
C LEU A 104 7.65 -3.30 1.63
N PHE A 105 6.78 -4.00 0.92
CA PHE A 105 6.99 -5.40 0.55
C PHE A 105 7.01 -5.55 -0.98
N PRO A 106 8.11 -6.03 -1.57
CA PRO A 106 8.21 -6.21 -3.01
C PRO A 106 7.32 -7.36 -3.48
N GLY A 107 6.99 -7.34 -4.77
CA GLY A 107 6.16 -8.35 -5.42
C GLY A 107 6.98 -9.42 -6.14
N GLN A 108 6.31 -10.15 -7.03
CA GLN A 108 6.94 -11.09 -7.96
C GLN A 108 7.95 -10.38 -8.87
N GLY A 109 9.02 -11.10 -9.22
CA GLY A 109 10.19 -10.59 -9.93
C GLY A 109 11.32 -10.12 -9.02
N SER A 110 11.10 -10.10 -7.70
CA SER A 110 12.16 -9.86 -6.71
C SER A 110 12.91 -11.13 -6.31
N GLN A 111 12.32 -12.31 -6.54
CA GLN A 111 12.95 -13.59 -6.22
C GLN A 111 14.30 -13.73 -6.94
N ARG A 112 15.25 -14.37 -6.26
CA ARG A 112 16.55 -14.70 -6.81
C ARG A 112 17.13 -15.91 -6.11
N GLN A 113 18.01 -16.63 -6.82
CA GLN A 113 18.85 -17.63 -6.17
C GLN A 113 19.68 -16.98 -5.06
N GLY A 114 19.81 -17.69 -3.95
CA GLY A 114 20.59 -17.24 -2.79
C GLY A 114 19.88 -16.22 -1.91
N MET A 115 18.55 -16.08 -2.02
CA MET A 115 17.81 -15.03 -1.30
C MET A 115 17.54 -15.35 0.17
N LEU A 116 17.65 -16.63 0.57
CA LEU A 116 17.42 -17.08 1.94
C LEU A 116 18.70 -17.60 2.60
N GLY A 117 19.83 -17.66 1.91
CA GLY A 117 21.09 -18.23 2.44
C GLY A 117 21.58 -17.58 3.73
N TRP A 118 21.27 -16.31 3.97
CA TRP A 118 21.62 -15.62 5.23
C TRP A 118 20.85 -16.18 6.44
N ALA A 119 19.68 -16.79 6.20
CA ALA A 119 18.81 -17.31 7.24
C ALA A 119 19.21 -18.72 7.69
N GLU A 120 20.17 -19.38 7.04
CA GLU A 120 20.66 -20.68 7.46
C GLU A 120 21.25 -20.63 8.87
N GLY A 121 20.61 -21.33 9.80
CA GLY A 121 21.00 -21.33 11.22
C GLY A 121 20.65 -20.06 12.00
N HIS A 122 19.94 -19.10 11.41
CA HIS A 122 19.44 -17.91 12.10
C HIS A 122 18.32 -18.29 13.08
N GLU A 123 18.35 -17.75 14.29
CA GLU A 123 17.50 -18.23 15.42
C GLU A 123 16.00 -18.19 15.11
N THR A 124 15.52 -17.11 14.50
CA THR A 124 14.10 -16.91 14.16
C THR A 124 13.74 -17.27 12.72
N ALA A 125 14.51 -16.76 11.75
CA ALA A 125 14.24 -16.99 10.33
C ALA A 125 14.35 -18.46 9.90
N TRP A 126 15.29 -19.24 10.45
CA TRP A 126 15.46 -20.64 10.05
C TRP A 126 14.22 -21.51 10.35
N PRO A 127 13.64 -21.49 11.58
CA PRO A 127 12.37 -22.16 11.86
C PRO A 127 11.24 -21.75 10.92
N MET A 128 11.16 -20.49 10.50
CA MET A 128 10.11 -20.02 9.59
C MET A 128 10.25 -20.65 8.20
N ILE A 129 11.47 -20.76 7.69
CA ILE A 129 11.74 -21.41 6.40
C ILE A 129 11.39 -22.90 6.46
N GLN A 130 11.79 -23.59 7.55
CA GLN A 130 11.43 -24.98 7.76
C GLN A 130 9.90 -25.15 7.83
N LYS A 131 9.22 -24.25 8.56
CA LYS A 131 7.78 -24.28 8.69
C LYS A 131 7.07 -24.06 7.35
N ALA A 132 7.57 -23.14 6.53
CA ALA A 132 7.06 -22.93 5.19
C ALA A 132 7.25 -24.18 4.32
N GLY A 133 8.43 -24.83 4.38
CA GLY A 133 8.68 -26.09 3.66
C GLY A 133 7.71 -27.21 4.05
N GLU A 134 7.37 -27.34 5.35
CA GLU A 134 6.35 -28.29 5.81
C GLU A 134 4.96 -28.01 5.21
N ILE A 135 4.57 -26.74 5.13
CA ILE A 135 3.26 -26.31 4.60
C ILE A 135 3.20 -26.55 3.09
N LEU A 136 4.25 -26.16 2.38
CA LEU A 136 4.34 -26.21 0.92
C LEU A 136 4.56 -27.64 0.40
N GLY A 137 5.10 -28.54 1.24
CA GLY A 137 5.36 -29.93 0.88
C GLY A 137 6.62 -30.13 0.03
N TYR A 138 7.50 -29.13 -0.04
CA TYR A 138 8.80 -29.20 -0.71
C TYR A 138 9.85 -28.40 0.05
N ASP A 139 11.13 -28.71 -0.20
CA ASP A 139 12.23 -27.96 0.39
C ASP A 139 12.33 -26.58 -0.25
N LEU A 140 11.77 -25.58 0.44
CA LEU A 140 11.80 -24.19 -0.02
C LEU A 140 13.23 -23.64 0.00
N PHE A 141 14.02 -23.97 1.01
CA PHE A 141 15.38 -23.44 1.14
C PHE A 141 16.25 -23.90 -0.02
N ASP A 142 16.34 -25.21 -0.25
CA ASP A 142 17.11 -25.80 -1.35
C ASP A 142 16.68 -25.23 -2.70
N LEU A 143 15.37 -25.05 -2.90
CA LEU A 143 14.83 -24.48 -4.13
C LEU A 143 15.26 -23.02 -4.34
N THR A 144 15.25 -22.21 -3.28
CA THR A 144 15.66 -20.79 -3.36
C THR A 144 17.17 -20.59 -3.39
N GLU A 145 17.96 -21.55 -2.90
CA GLU A 145 19.42 -21.44 -2.87
C GLU A 145 20.09 -22.07 -4.09
N MET A 146 19.63 -23.25 -4.50
CA MET A 146 20.29 -24.07 -5.52
C MET A 146 19.35 -24.52 -6.66
N GLY A 147 18.06 -24.24 -6.55
CA GLY A 147 17.07 -24.67 -7.54
C GLY A 147 17.17 -23.95 -8.88
N PRO A 148 16.67 -24.55 -9.98
CA PRO A 148 16.63 -23.89 -11.30
C PRO A 148 15.84 -22.58 -11.26
N GLU A 149 16.33 -21.54 -11.94
CA GLU A 149 15.69 -20.21 -12.00
C GLU A 149 14.27 -20.32 -12.55
N GLU A 150 14.05 -21.18 -13.56
CA GLU A 150 12.73 -21.40 -14.16
C GLU A 150 11.72 -22.00 -13.18
N LYS A 151 12.19 -22.84 -12.24
CA LYS A 151 11.34 -23.43 -11.21
C LYS A 151 11.04 -22.42 -10.11
N LEU A 152 12.01 -21.57 -9.76
CA LEU A 152 11.81 -20.48 -8.80
C LEU A 152 10.87 -19.40 -9.36
N ASP A 153 10.89 -19.17 -10.67
CA ASP A 153 10.02 -18.22 -11.38
C ASP A 153 8.59 -18.74 -11.63
N ALA A 154 8.32 -20.01 -11.35
CA ALA A 154 6.97 -20.56 -11.43
C ALA A 154 6.05 -19.86 -10.42
N LEU A 155 4.85 -19.45 -10.84
CA LEU A 155 3.92 -18.60 -10.06
C LEU A 155 3.61 -19.15 -8.67
N GLU A 156 3.31 -20.43 -8.62
CA GLU A 156 2.99 -21.20 -7.41
C GLU A 156 4.19 -21.37 -6.47
N VAL A 157 5.41 -21.12 -6.96
CA VAL A 157 6.66 -21.18 -6.18
C VAL A 157 7.12 -19.79 -5.77
N CYS A 158 7.16 -18.82 -6.70
CA CYS A 158 7.75 -17.51 -6.46
C CYS A 158 6.96 -16.72 -5.41
N GLN A 159 5.63 -16.79 -5.42
CA GLN A 159 4.80 -16.03 -4.48
C GLN A 159 5.02 -16.46 -3.03
N PRO A 160 4.93 -17.75 -2.65
CA PRO A 160 5.26 -18.16 -1.29
C PRO A 160 6.74 -17.93 -0.95
N ALA A 161 7.66 -18.07 -1.91
CA ALA A 161 9.09 -17.82 -1.65
C ALA A 161 9.38 -16.34 -1.31
N VAL A 162 8.79 -15.39 -2.07
CA VAL A 162 8.91 -13.94 -1.79
C VAL A 162 8.23 -13.59 -0.47
N PHE A 163 7.05 -14.15 -0.19
CA PHE A 163 6.36 -13.96 1.09
C PHE A 163 7.22 -14.42 2.28
N VAL A 164 7.79 -15.63 2.22
CA VAL A 164 8.65 -16.16 3.29
C VAL A 164 9.90 -15.31 3.47
N ALA A 165 10.54 -14.90 2.37
CA ALA A 165 11.71 -14.02 2.43
C ALA A 165 11.38 -12.66 3.08
N ALA A 166 10.22 -12.07 2.76
CA ALA A 166 9.75 -10.85 3.42
C ALA A 166 9.52 -11.04 4.92
N MET A 167 8.87 -12.13 5.34
CA MET A 167 8.62 -12.39 6.76
C MET A 167 9.90 -12.69 7.54
N CYS A 168 10.86 -13.40 6.94
CA CYS A 168 12.20 -13.58 7.53
C CYS A 168 12.93 -12.24 7.67
N GLY A 169 12.87 -11.39 6.63
CA GLY A 169 13.47 -10.06 6.66
C GLY A 169 12.86 -9.14 7.72
N LEU A 170 11.56 -9.29 8.02
CA LEU A 170 10.88 -8.54 9.07
C LEU A 170 11.40 -8.92 10.47
N GLU A 171 11.57 -10.21 10.75
CA GLU A 171 12.16 -10.66 12.02
C GLU A 171 13.62 -10.22 12.15
N TRP A 172 14.38 -10.29 11.06
CA TRP A 172 15.74 -9.77 11.02
C TRP A 172 15.79 -8.26 11.34
N LEU A 173 14.90 -7.48 10.73
CA LEU A 173 14.82 -6.03 10.95
C LEU A 173 14.53 -5.70 12.43
N LYS A 174 13.62 -6.46 13.05
CA LYS A 174 13.33 -6.34 14.47
C LYS A 174 14.55 -6.65 15.34
N GLU A 175 15.26 -7.73 15.06
CA GLU A 175 16.42 -8.15 15.86
C GLU A 175 17.62 -7.23 15.72
N GLN A 176 17.93 -6.79 14.49
CA GLN A 176 19.15 -6.03 14.22
C GLN A 176 18.97 -4.52 14.44
N GLU A 177 17.80 -3.98 14.08
CA GLU A 177 17.53 -2.53 14.13
C GLU A 177 16.56 -2.15 15.26
N GLY A 178 16.02 -3.13 15.98
CA GLY A 178 15.02 -2.89 17.03
C GLY A 178 13.70 -2.33 16.50
N LYS A 179 13.44 -2.46 15.20
CA LYS A 179 12.23 -1.91 14.54
C LYS A 179 11.14 -2.97 14.50
N ASP A 180 10.27 -2.95 15.51
CA ASP A 180 9.11 -3.84 15.54
C ASP A 180 7.99 -3.34 14.61
N ARG A 181 7.25 -4.27 14.01
CA ARG A 181 6.10 -3.97 13.13
C ARG A 181 5.06 -3.06 13.80
N SER A 182 4.91 -3.13 15.12
CA SER A 182 3.96 -2.31 15.90
C SER A 182 4.34 -0.83 15.97
N GLU A 183 5.59 -0.49 15.65
CA GLU A 183 6.07 0.89 15.56
C GLU A 183 5.88 1.49 14.16
N ALA A 184 5.56 0.67 13.16
CA ALA A 184 5.36 1.13 11.79
C ALA A 184 4.07 1.95 11.69
N ALA A 185 4.16 3.10 11.02
CA ALA A 185 3.00 3.94 10.74
C ALA A 185 2.10 3.33 9.66
N ALA A 186 2.70 2.57 8.73
CA ALA A 186 2.01 1.94 7.62
C ALA A 186 2.75 0.71 7.10
N ALA A 187 2.01 -0.17 6.43
CA ALA A 187 2.55 -1.21 5.57
C ALA A 187 1.92 -1.13 4.18
N ALA A 188 2.69 -1.49 3.15
CA ALA A 188 2.18 -1.59 1.78
C ALA A 188 2.99 -2.63 1.02
N GLY A 189 2.40 -3.26 0.01
CA GLY A 189 3.14 -4.19 -0.84
C GLY A 189 2.62 -4.23 -2.26
N VAL A 190 3.51 -4.58 -3.18
CA VAL A 190 3.24 -4.66 -4.62
C VAL A 190 2.72 -6.06 -4.94
N SER A 191 1.50 -6.18 -5.47
CA SER A 191 0.92 -7.47 -5.89
C SER A 191 0.97 -8.51 -4.75
N CYS A 192 1.68 -9.64 -4.90
CA CYS A 192 1.83 -10.63 -3.82
C CYS A 192 2.49 -10.08 -2.54
N GLY A 193 3.23 -8.97 -2.61
CA GLY A 193 3.76 -8.27 -1.43
C GLY A 193 2.67 -7.72 -0.51
N GLU A 194 1.45 -7.49 -1.02
CA GLU A 194 0.34 -7.05 -0.17
C GLU A 194 -0.07 -8.12 0.86
N LEU A 195 0.15 -9.41 0.57
CA LEU A 195 -0.04 -10.48 1.55
C LEU A 195 0.96 -10.36 2.71
N ALA A 196 2.22 -10.00 2.41
CA ALA A 196 3.24 -9.73 3.42
C ALA A 196 2.89 -8.49 4.25
N ALA A 197 2.35 -7.43 3.62
CA ALA A 197 1.87 -6.24 4.33
C ALA A 197 0.72 -6.56 5.29
N LEU A 198 -0.26 -7.37 4.86
CA LEU A 198 -1.39 -7.79 5.69
C LEU A 198 -0.98 -8.74 6.82
N CYS A 199 -0.08 -9.69 6.56
CA CYS A 199 0.50 -10.55 7.59
C CYS A 199 1.25 -9.70 8.64
N THR A 200 2.07 -8.75 8.18
CA THR A 200 2.76 -7.78 9.03
C THR A 200 1.79 -6.92 9.83
N ALA A 201 0.61 -6.63 9.28
CA ALA A 201 -0.46 -5.92 9.97
C ALA A 201 -1.32 -6.81 10.88
N GLY A 202 -1.00 -8.09 11.06
CA GLY A 202 -1.74 -8.98 11.96
C GLY A 202 -3.09 -9.44 11.42
N CYS A 203 -3.34 -9.30 10.12
CA CYS A 203 -4.59 -9.77 9.51
C CYS A 203 -4.71 -11.30 9.52
N PHE A 204 -3.61 -12.03 9.51
CA PHE A 204 -3.56 -13.49 9.56
C PHE A 204 -2.17 -13.97 10.01
N SER A 205 -2.05 -15.26 10.33
CA SER A 205 -0.79 -15.87 10.77
C SER A 205 0.23 -16.03 9.63
N PHE A 206 1.50 -16.25 9.96
CA PHE A 206 2.53 -16.59 8.99
C PHE A 206 2.13 -17.83 8.16
N GLU A 207 1.66 -18.88 8.82
CA GLU A 207 1.27 -20.14 8.17
C GLU A 207 0.12 -19.95 7.20
N ASP A 208 -0.88 -19.13 7.56
CA ASP A 208 -2.00 -18.82 6.67
C ASP A 208 -1.55 -17.93 5.51
N GLY A 209 -0.60 -17.03 5.74
CA GLY A 209 0.04 -16.25 4.69
C GLY A 209 0.79 -17.10 3.67
N VAL A 210 1.54 -18.12 4.11
CA VAL A 210 2.20 -19.09 3.22
C VAL A 210 1.17 -19.83 2.36
N ARG A 211 0.08 -20.32 2.96
CA ARG A 211 -1.00 -21.01 2.24
C ARG A 211 -1.71 -20.09 1.25
N LEU A 212 -1.97 -18.84 1.64
CA LEU A 212 -2.59 -17.85 0.78
C LEU A 212 -1.71 -17.50 -0.42
N ALA A 213 -0.40 -17.32 -0.20
CA ALA A 213 0.55 -17.03 -1.28
C ALA A 213 0.65 -18.20 -2.28
N GLN A 214 0.66 -19.45 -1.78
CA GLN A 214 0.60 -20.65 -2.62
C GLN A 214 -0.70 -20.71 -3.43
N LEU A 215 -1.85 -20.61 -2.76
CA LEU A 215 -3.17 -20.65 -3.41
C LEU A 215 -3.30 -19.56 -4.49
N ARG A 216 -2.89 -18.33 -4.18
CA ARG A 216 -2.92 -17.22 -5.13
C ARG A 216 -2.08 -17.53 -6.37
N GLY A 217 -0.86 -18.03 -6.18
CA GLY A 217 0.01 -18.46 -7.28
C GLY A 217 -0.61 -19.56 -8.15
N GLU A 218 -1.20 -20.58 -7.53
CA GLU A 218 -1.87 -21.69 -8.23
C GLU A 218 -3.10 -21.24 -9.03
N LEU A 219 -3.94 -20.38 -8.45
CA LEU A 219 -5.13 -19.86 -9.13
C LEU A 219 -4.76 -18.94 -10.30
N MET A 220 -3.75 -18.08 -10.11
CA MET A 220 -3.24 -17.23 -11.20
C MET A 220 -2.62 -18.07 -12.31
N LYS A 221 -1.85 -19.10 -11.98
CA LYS A 221 -1.32 -20.04 -12.98
C LYS A 221 -2.44 -20.69 -13.79
N LYS A 222 -3.49 -21.18 -13.12
CA LYS A 222 -4.65 -21.76 -13.80
C LYS A 222 -5.32 -20.76 -14.74
N ALA A 223 -5.50 -19.51 -14.31
CA ALA A 223 -6.04 -18.45 -15.17
C ALA A 223 -5.15 -18.20 -16.41
N VAL A 224 -3.83 -18.20 -16.25
CA VAL A 224 -2.88 -18.09 -17.38
C VAL A 224 -3.00 -19.27 -18.33
N GLU A 225 -3.06 -20.50 -17.84
CA GLU A 225 -3.15 -21.72 -18.66
C GLU A 225 -4.48 -21.85 -19.42
N GLU A 226 -5.55 -21.22 -18.94
CA GLU A 226 -6.82 -21.11 -19.66
C GLU A 226 -6.69 -20.25 -20.93
N HIS A 227 -5.76 -19.29 -20.95
CA HIS A 227 -5.41 -18.49 -22.12
C HIS A 227 -4.34 -19.20 -22.95
N LYS A 228 -4.71 -19.61 -24.17
CA LYS A 228 -3.83 -20.42 -25.03
C LYS A 228 -2.66 -19.65 -25.63
N GLU A 229 -2.75 -18.33 -25.65
CA GLU A 229 -1.73 -17.48 -26.25
C GLU A 229 -0.66 -17.12 -25.22
N PRO A 230 0.64 -17.33 -25.53
CA PRO A 230 1.72 -16.90 -24.68
C PRO A 230 1.66 -15.39 -24.40
N GLN A 231 1.91 -15.00 -23.16
CA GLN A 231 1.81 -13.62 -22.68
C GLN A 231 3.12 -13.19 -22.02
N LYS A 232 3.26 -11.89 -21.76
CA LYS A 232 4.38 -11.31 -21.01
C LYS A 232 4.02 -9.93 -20.47
N MET A 233 4.93 -9.40 -19.66
CA MET A 233 4.89 -8.02 -19.19
C MET A 233 6.09 -7.23 -19.71
N ILE A 234 5.86 -5.99 -20.10
CA ILE A 234 6.87 -5.07 -20.62
C ILE A 234 7.01 -3.90 -19.66
N SER A 235 8.22 -3.57 -19.25
CA SER A 235 8.53 -2.31 -18.57
C SER A 235 8.81 -1.21 -19.59
N VAL A 236 8.13 -0.07 -19.43
CA VAL A 236 8.34 1.15 -20.21
C VAL A 236 8.71 2.28 -19.27
N VAL A 237 9.79 2.99 -19.58
CA VAL A 237 10.29 4.13 -18.80
C VAL A 237 10.45 5.34 -19.69
N GLY A 238 10.04 6.51 -19.20
CA GLY A 238 10.24 7.81 -19.82
C GLY A 238 9.01 8.37 -20.54
N LEU A 239 7.89 7.66 -20.55
CA LEU A 239 6.61 8.13 -21.07
C LEU A 239 5.65 8.38 -19.91
N THR A 240 4.81 9.40 -20.03
CA THR A 240 3.67 9.59 -19.12
C THR A 240 2.68 8.43 -19.25
N ASP A 241 1.83 8.25 -18.24
CA ASP A 241 0.82 7.19 -18.24
C ASP A 241 -0.09 7.27 -19.46
N ASP A 242 -0.61 8.47 -19.78
CA ASP A 242 -1.45 8.73 -20.96
C ASP A 242 -0.73 8.38 -22.28
N GLU A 243 0.55 8.70 -22.39
CA GLU A 243 1.36 8.35 -23.58
C GLU A 243 1.56 6.83 -23.69
N ALA A 244 1.87 6.16 -22.57
CA ALA A 244 2.09 4.73 -22.55
C ALA A 244 0.80 3.95 -22.85
N GLU A 245 -0.34 4.39 -22.31
CA GLU A 245 -1.68 3.87 -22.60
C GLU A 245 -2.01 4.03 -24.08
N SER A 246 -1.84 5.23 -24.64
CA SER A 246 -2.12 5.49 -26.05
C SER A 246 -1.27 4.62 -26.98
N LEU A 247 0.01 4.38 -26.66
CA LEU A 247 0.86 3.50 -27.46
C LEU A 247 0.52 2.03 -27.27
N CYS A 248 0.11 1.62 -26.06
CA CYS A 248 -0.38 0.27 -25.79
C CYS A 248 -1.58 -0.05 -26.68
N GLU A 249 -2.54 0.88 -26.76
CA GLU A 249 -3.71 0.77 -27.63
C GLU A 249 -3.33 0.81 -29.13
N GLU A 250 -2.47 1.74 -29.55
CA GLU A 250 -2.04 1.91 -30.95
C GLU A 250 -1.38 0.64 -31.50
N PHE A 251 -0.56 -0.03 -30.70
CA PHE A 251 0.24 -1.18 -31.14
C PHE A 251 -0.36 -2.54 -30.76
N GLY A 252 -1.59 -2.58 -30.23
CA GLY A 252 -2.31 -3.82 -30.00
C GLY A 252 -1.81 -4.61 -28.80
N GLY A 253 -1.52 -3.92 -27.70
CA GLY A 253 -1.31 -4.56 -26.40
C GLY A 253 -2.54 -5.36 -25.96
N LEU A 254 -2.38 -6.18 -24.92
CA LEU A 254 -3.45 -7.05 -24.44
C LEU A 254 -4.64 -6.31 -23.79
N GLY A 255 -4.65 -4.97 -23.86
CA GLY A 255 -5.65 -4.08 -23.26
C GLY A 255 -6.59 -3.40 -24.25
N GLY A 256 -7.38 -4.19 -24.98
CA GLY A 256 -8.38 -3.70 -25.94
C GLY A 256 -9.66 -3.10 -25.33
N GLY A 257 -9.58 -2.46 -24.16
CA GLY A 257 -10.69 -1.72 -23.53
C GLY A 257 -10.26 -1.03 -22.24
N ASP A 258 -10.56 0.26 -22.10
CA ASP A 258 -10.26 1.15 -20.97
C ASP A 258 -8.82 1.04 -20.38
N GLY A 259 -7.79 1.23 -21.22
CA GLY A 259 -6.45 1.67 -20.79
C GLY A 259 -5.68 0.77 -19.81
N ASP A 260 -5.18 -0.39 -20.27
CA ASP A 260 -4.53 -1.35 -19.35
C ASP A 260 -3.02 -1.13 -19.16
N VAL A 261 -2.69 -0.19 -18.27
CA VAL A 261 -1.40 -0.21 -17.55
C VAL A 261 -1.53 -1.18 -16.39
N ALA A 262 -0.87 -2.33 -16.47
CA ALA A 262 -0.95 -3.35 -15.42
C ALA A 262 -0.21 -2.94 -14.12
N ASN A 263 0.86 -2.14 -14.22
CA ASN A 263 1.48 -1.54 -13.03
C ASN A 263 1.94 -0.10 -13.31
N ARG A 264 1.51 0.85 -12.49
CA ARG A 264 2.03 2.22 -12.39
C ARG A 264 3.03 2.28 -11.24
N LEU A 265 4.32 2.18 -11.56
CA LEU A 265 5.36 1.91 -10.57
C LEU A 265 5.98 3.18 -10.00
N PHE A 266 6.28 4.15 -10.87
CA PHE A 266 6.90 5.43 -10.51
C PHE A 266 6.66 6.44 -11.64
N PRO A 267 6.96 7.74 -11.43
CA PRO A 267 6.69 8.76 -12.44
C PRO A 267 7.31 8.40 -13.79
N CYS A 268 6.47 8.28 -14.81
CA CYS A 268 6.85 7.85 -16.16
C CYS A 268 7.46 6.43 -16.22
N GLY A 269 7.02 5.53 -15.34
CA GLY A 269 7.49 4.15 -15.23
C GLY A 269 6.33 3.19 -15.05
N VAL A 270 5.99 2.49 -16.13
CA VAL A 270 4.84 1.58 -16.18
C VAL A 270 5.23 0.18 -16.60
N ALA A 271 4.39 -0.79 -16.27
CA ALA A 271 4.42 -2.14 -16.83
C ALA A 271 3.14 -2.41 -17.63
N LEU A 272 3.30 -2.86 -18.87
CA LEU A 272 2.23 -3.11 -19.83
C LEU A 272 2.09 -4.61 -20.14
N PRO A 273 0.86 -5.14 -20.27
CA PRO A 273 0.62 -6.52 -20.67
C PRO A 273 0.73 -6.68 -22.20
N TRP A 274 1.37 -7.77 -22.66
CA TRP A 274 1.57 -8.02 -24.10
C TRP A 274 1.50 -9.50 -24.46
N LEU A 275 1.16 -9.79 -25.73
CA LEU A 275 1.29 -11.13 -26.28
C LEU A 275 2.76 -11.44 -26.57
N SER A 276 3.18 -12.65 -26.23
CA SER A 276 4.50 -13.17 -26.60
C SER A 276 4.47 -13.71 -28.04
N ASP A 277 4.19 -12.84 -29.02
CA ASP A 277 4.36 -13.17 -30.46
C ASP A 277 5.79 -12.79 -30.92
N PRO A 278 6.61 -13.76 -31.37
CA PRO A 278 7.94 -13.50 -31.92
C PRO A 278 7.96 -12.58 -33.16
N GLY A 279 6.82 -12.38 -33.83
CA GLY A 279 6.74 -11.70 -35.12
C GLY A 279 6.40 -10.21 -35.10
N HIS A 280 6.05 -9.61 -33.95
CA HIS A 280 5.36 -8.31 -33.94
C HIS A 280 5.94 -7.22 -33.02
N TRP A 281 6.89 -7.52 -32.14
CA TRP A 281 7.31 -6.53 -31.14
C TRP A 281 8.82 -6.44 -30.96
N SER A 282 9.39 -5.27 -31.26
CA SER A 282 10.78 -4.92 -30.97
C SER A 282 10.92 -3.84 -29.88
N GLY A 283 9.81 -3.27 -29.39
CA GLY A 283 9.81 -2.14 -28.46
C GLY A 283 10.40 -0.85 -29.03
N SER A 284 10.80 -0.85 -30.31
CA SER A 284 11.39 0.28 -31.02
C SER A 284 10.41 1.42 -31.19
N GLU A 285 9.13 1.11 -31.39
CA GLU A 285 8.05 2.06 -31.60
C GLU A 285 7.89 2.98 -30.37
N PHE A 286 7.99 2.41 -29.17
CA PHE A 286 7.95 3.15 -27.92
C PHE A 286 9.19 4.05 -27.77
N LEU A 287 10.38 3.56 -28.12
CA LEU A 287 11.62 4.35 -28.10
C LEU A 287 11.56 5.52 -29.09
N GLU A 288 11.04 5.29 -30.29
CA GLU A 288 10.84 6.32 -31.32
C GLU A 288 9.85 7.41 -30.88
N ARG A 289 8.89 7.06 -30.01
CA ARG A 289 7.89 7.96 -29.43
C ARG A 289 8.31 8.58 -28.11
N GLY A 290 9.56 8.39 -27.68
CA GLY A 290 10.14 9.12 -26.54
C GLY A 290 10.35 8.27 -25.28
N ALA A 291 10.04 6.98 -25.30
CA ALA A 291 10.45 6.10 -24.20
C ALA A 291 11.99 6.10 -24.10
N GLN A 292 12.49 6.19 -22.88
CA GLN A 292 13.91 6.11 -22.57
C GLN A 292 14.39 4.66 -22.51
N LYS A 293 13.52 3.75 -22.05
CA LYS A 293 13.82 2.33 -21.94
C LYS A 293 12.56 1.50 -22.09
N VAL A 294 12.69 0.40 -22.82
CA VAL A 294 11.65 -0.61 -22.97
C VAL A 294 12.32 -1.97 -22.81
N ALA A 295 11.76 -2.85 -21.97
CA ALA A 295 12.32 -4.17 -21.73
C ALA A 295 11.26 -5.17 -21.26
N ASP A 296 11.41 -6.44 -21.63
CA ASP A 296 10.63 -7.53 -21.05
C ASP A 296 10.95 -7.67 -19.55
N LEU A 297 9.90 -7.80 -18.73
CA LEU A 297 10.03 -8.10 -17.31
C LEU A 297 10.34 -9.58 -17.12
N LYS A 298 11.59 -9.88 -16.75
CA LYS A 298 12.03 -11.24 -16.44
C LYS A 298 11.21 -11.84 -15.28
N GLY A 299 10.90 -13.13 -15.38
CA GLY A 299 10.07 -13.83 -14.38
C GLY A 299 8.58 -13.46 -14.41
N CYS A 300 8.15 -12.63 -15.37
CA CYS A 300 6.74 -12.25 -15.57
C CYS A 300 6.21 -12.80 -16.90
N ASN A 301 5.91 -14.09 -16.92
CA ASN A 301 5.51 -14.83 -18.13
C ASN A 301 4.00 -14.78 -18.43
N ALA A 302 3.28 -13.83 -17.84
CA ALA A 302 1.87 -13.61 -18.11
C ALA A 302 1.45 -12.16 -17.85
N ALA A 303 0.31 -11.77 -18.42
CA ALA A 303 -0.27 -10.43 -18.30
C ALA A 303 -1.06 -10.29 -16.98
N PHE A 304 -0.34 -10.19 -15.86
CA PHE A 304 -0.94 -10.00 -14.52
C PHE A 304 -1.61 -8.64 -14.37
N HIS A 305 -2.52 -8.51 -13.40
CA HIS A 305 -3.24 -7.26 -13.14
C HIS A 305 -4.06 -6.78 -14.35
N THR A 306 -4.62 -7.76 -15.07
CA THR A 306 -5.52 -7.55 -16.20
C THR A 306 -6.75 -8.42 -16.05
N GLU A 307 -7.76 -8.14 -16.87
CA GLU A 307 -8.96 -8.96 -17.06
C GLU A 307 -8.68 -10.45 -17.26
N LEU A 308 -7.50 -10.82 -17.78
CA LEU A 308 -7.10 -12.21 -17.98
C LEU A 308 -7.01 -13.00 -16.67
N MET A 309 -6.87 -12.33 -15.53
CA MET A 309 -6.81 -12.94 -14.20
C MET A 309 -8.19 -13.14 -13.55
N LYS A 310 -9.29 -12.65 -14.14
CA LYS A 310 -10.65 -12.82 -13.60
C LYS A 310 -11.04 -14.26 -13.25
N PRO A 311 -10.63 -15.31 -14.00
CA PRO A 311 -10.95 -16.68 -13.62
C PRO A 311 -10.48 -17.08 -12.22
N ALA A 312 -9.42 -16.45 -11.70
CA ALA A 312 -8.89 -16.72 -10.36
C ALA A 312 -9.71 -16.09 -9.23
N GLU A 313 -10.52 -15.06 -9.52
CA GLU A 313 -11.20 -14.27 -8.49
C GLU A 313 -12.22 -15.06 -7.67
N ALA A 314 -13.02 -15.91 -8.32
CA ALA A 314 -14.12 -16.61 -7.66
C ALA A 314 -13.62 -17.58 -6.59
N ASP A 315 -12.63 -18.41 -6.94
CA ASP A 315 -12.04 -19.40 -6.04
C ASP A 315 -11.25 -18.70 -4.91
N PHE A 316 -10.52 -17.62 -5.22
CA PHE A 316 -9.77 -16.85 -4.23
C PHE A 316 -10.70 -16.15 -3.23
N ARG A 317 -11.77 -15.52 -3.72
CA ARG A 317 -12.82 -14.91 -2.91
C ARG A 317 -13.46 -15.91 -1.97
N GLN A 318 -13.79 -17.09 -2.48
CA GLN A 318 -14.41 -18.13 -1.65
C GLN A 318 -13.48 -18.49 -0.48
N HIS A 319 -12.21 -18.74 -0.74
CA HIS A 319 -11.25 -19.10 0.31
C HIS A 319 -11.07 -17.99 1.35
N LEU A 320 -10.95 -16.73 0.93
CA LEU A 320 -10.84 -15.60 1.83
C LEU A 320 -12.08 -15.43 2.70
N LEU A 321 -13.29 -15.63 2.14
CA LEU A 321 -14.53 -15.62 2.92
C LEU A 321 -14.61 -16.78 3.93
N GLU A 322 -14.06 -17.94 3.59
CA GLU A 322 -13.92 -19.06 4.53
C GLU A 322 -12.98 -18.72 5.68
N MET A 323 -11.86 -18.03 5.43
CA MET A 323 -10.98 -17.52 6.49
C MET A 323 -11.70 -16.51 7.40
N VAL A 324 -12.53 -15.62 6.85
CA VAL A 324 -13.35 -14.71 7.66
C VAL A 324 -14.32 -15.49 8.55
N ARG A 325 -15.02 -16.49 7.98
CA ARG A 325 -15.98 -17.33 8.73
C ARG A 325 -15.31 -18.16 9.82
N ALA A 326 -14.09 -18.64 9.55
CA ALA A 326 -13.28 -19.39 10.50
C ALA A 326 -12.59 -18.49 11.55
N ASN A 327 -12.77 -17.17 11.48
CA ASN A 327 -12.10 -16.19 12.34
C ASN A 327 -10.56 -16.31 12.27
N VAL A 328 -10.05 -16.38 11.04
CA VAL A 328 -8.61 -16.42 10.70
C VAL A 328 -8.17 -15.12 10.03
N LEU A 329 -9.02 -14.51 9.20
CA LEU A 329 -8.77 -13.20 8.60
C LEU A 329 -9.38 -12.09 9.46
N HIS A 330 -8.54 -11.14 9.87
CA HIS A 330 -8.88 -10.08 10.82
C HIS A 330 -8.69 -8.67 10.22
N SER A 331 -9.22 -7.67 10.93
CA SER A 331 -8.87 -6.27 10.70
C SER A 331 -7.37 -6.07 10.91
N PRO A 332 -6.71 -5.17 10.16
CA PRO A 332 -5.32 -4.85 10.40
C PRO A 332 -5.12 -4.13 11.75
N GLU A 333 -3.94 -4.29 12.34
CA GLU A 333 -3.46 -3.65 13.57
C GLU A 333 -2.69 -2.35 13.29
N ILE A 334 -2.08 -2.24 12.11
CA ILE A 334 -1.44 -1.03 11.56
C ILE A 334 -2.09 -0.67 10.23
N THR A 335 -1.99 0.58 9.78
CA THR A 335 -2.58 0.98 8.49
C THR A 335 -1.94 0.21 7.34
N VAL A 336 -2.76 -0.39 6.47
CA VAL A 336 -2.30 -1.00 5.22
C VAL A 336 -2.78 -0.15 4.05
N TYR A 337 -1.86 0.22 3.16
CA TYR A 337 -2.19 0.87 1.89
C TYR A 337 -2.26 -0.20 0.82
N SER A 338 -3.43 -0.33 0.21
CA SER A 338 -3.59 -1.26 -0.88
C SER A 338 -3.02 -0.68 -2.16
N SER A 339 -2.02 -1.35 -2.72
CA SER A 339 -1.45 -0.95 -4.00
C SER A 339 -2.40 -1.25 -5.16
N GLN A 340 -3.37 -2.13 -4.93
CA GLN A 340 -4.29 -2.62 -5.95
C GLN A 340 -5.54 -1.74 -6.08
N THR A 341 -6.06 -1.24 -4.95
CA THR A 341 -7.27 -0.41 -4.94
C THR A 341 -7.02 1.07 -4.66
N GLY A 342 -5.83 1.43 -4.15
CA GLY A 342 -5.53 2.76 -3.62
C GLY A 342 -6.21 3.05 -2.27
N GLU A 343 -6.92 2.06 -1.70
CA GLU A 343 -7.58 2.21 -0.40
C GLU A 343 -6.61 2.18 0.77
N ARG A 344 -7.05 2.78 1.88
CA ARG A 344 -6.37 2.74 3.17
C ARG A 344 -7.17 1.88 4.13
N TRP A 345 -6.65 0.71 4.48
CA TRP A 345 -7.26 -0.16 5.48
C TRP A 345 -6.67 0.17 6.85
N LEU A 346 -7.41 1.01 7.57
CA LEU A 346 -7.10 1.43 8.93
C LEU A 346 -7.42 0.32 9.95
N PRO A 347 -6.86 0.37 11.16
CA PRO A 347 -7.36 -0.44 12.27
C PRO A 347 -8.87 -0.28 12.48
N GLY A 348 -9.58 -1.40 12.54
CA GLY A 348 -11.04 -1.48 12.56
C GLY A 348 -11.68 -1.69 11.19
N THR A 349 -10.92 -1.70 10.09
CA THR A 349 -11.43 -2.03 8.76
C THR A 349 -11.97 -3.46 8.75
N PRO A 350 -13.23 -3.69 8.32
CA PRO A 350 -13.80 -5.04 8.29
C PRO A 350 -12.99 -5.96 7.38
N ALA A 351 -12.74 -7.19 7.85
CA ALA A 351 -12.02 -8.20 7.06
C ALA A 351 -12.64 -8.43 5.67
N THR A 352 -13.97 -8.28 5.54
CA THR A 352 -14.67 -8.38 4.25
C THR A 352 -14.24 -7.31 3.25
N SER A 353 -13.88 -6.10 3.68
CA SER A 353 -13.35 -5.07 2.77
C SER A 353 -11.97 -5.46 2.24
N ILE A 354 -11.14 -6.08 3.07
CA ILE A 354 -9.84 -6.63 2.68
C ILE A 354 -10.01 -7.76 1.66
N VAL A 355 -11.03 -8.62 1.84
CA VAL A 355 -11.37 -9.66 0.85
C VAL A 355 -11.66 -9.04 -0.52
N GLU A 356 -12.50 -7.99 -0.57
CA GLU A 356 -12.82 -7.34 -1.84
C GLU A 356 -11.57 -6.76 -2.52
N GLY A 357 -10.71 -6.08 -1.76
CA GLY A 357 -9.48 -5.51 -2.30
C GLY A 357 -8.49 -6.56 -2.81
N LEU A 358 -8.27 -7.63 -2.04
CA LEU A 358 -7.39 -8.73 -2.46
C LEU A 358 -7.89 -9.44 -3.72
N VAL A 359 -9.20 -9.60 -3.86
CA VAL A 359 -9.80 -10.23 -5.05
C VAL A 359 -9.71 -9.30 -6.25
N GLN A 360 -10.13 -8.03 -6.09
CA GLN A 360 -10.05 -7.02 -7.14
C GLN A 360 -8.63 -6.87 -7.68
N GLY A 361 -7.64 -6.94 -6.80
CA GLY A 361 -6.25 -6.76 -7.19
C GLY A 361 -5.65 -7.85 -8.08
N LEU A 362 -6.29 -9.01 -8.19
CA LEU A 362 -5.86 -10.02 -9.16
C LEU A 362 -5.95 -9.50 -10.61
N SER A 363 -7.02 -8.74 -10.91
CA SER A 363 -7.36 -8.31 -12.28
C SER A 363 -7.24 -6.80 -12.51
N CYS A 364 -7.06 -6.00 -11.46
CA CYS A 364 -6.92 -4.55 -11.59
C CYS A 364 -5.45 -4.10 -11.62
N PRO A 365 -5.14 -3.01 -12.35
CA PRO A 365 -3.87 -2.31 -12.30
C PRO A 365 -3.35 -2.03 -10.91
N ASN A 366 -2.05 -2.24 -10.74
CA ASN A 366 -1.34 -1.86 -9.52
C ASN A 366 -0.94 -0.36 -9.57
N GLN A 367 -1.31 0.40 -8.54
CA GLN A 367 -1.14 1.85 -8.39
C GLN A 367 -0.05 2.16 -7.35
N TRP A 368 1.17 1.67 -7.58
CA TRP A 368 2.26 1.77 -6.60
C TRP A 368 2.75 3.20 -6.41
N GLU A 369 2.82 4.00 -7.48
CA GLU A 369 3.20 5.41 -7.36
C GLU A 369 2.27 6.17 -6.42
N ASP A 370 0.95 6.06 -6.64
CA ASP A 370 -0.06 6.73 -5.83
C ASP A 370 -0.07 6.22 -4.40
N THR A 371 0.19 4.93 -4.21
CA THR A 371 0.36 4.31 -2.89
C THR A 371 1.52 4.95 -2.12
N CYS A 372 2.69 5.05 -2.74
CA CYS A 372 3.85 5.69 -2.15
C CYS A 372 3.58 7.18 -1.84
N ARG A 373 2.96 7.91 -2.77
CA ARG A 373 2.56 9.31 -2.56
C ARG A 373 1.59 9.45 -1.39
N ALA A 374 0.59 8.57 -1.29
CA ALA A 374 -0.38 8.59 -0.20
C ALA A 374 0.27 8.34 1.18
N ILE A 375 1.27 7.46 1.25
CA ILE A 375 2.03 7.20 2.48
C ILE A 375 2.88 8.41 2.87
N ILE A 376 3.53 9.06 1.89
CA ILE A 376 4.30 10.30 2.11
C ILE A 376 3.39 11.45 2.56
N ASP A 377 2.24 11.62 1.91
CA ASP A 377 1.25 12.66 2.23
C ASP A 377 0.68 12.50 3.66
N ASP A 378 0.64 11.26 4.17
CA ASP A 378 0.26 10.95 5.55
C ASP A 378 1.39 11.15 6.57
N GLY A 379 2.55 11.67 6.12
CA GLY A 379 3.63 12.14 6.98
C GLY A 379 4.71 11.11 7.29
N VAL A 380 4.77 10.00 6.55
CA VAL A 380 5.84 9.01 6.65
C VAL A 380 7.12 9.55 6.02
N GLU A 381 8.22 9.46 6.76
CA GLU A 381 9.52 10.01 6.36
C GLU A 381 10.51 8.93 5.93
N PHE A 382 10.40 7.71 6.49
CA PHE A 382 11.31 6.60 6.23
C PHE A 382 10.58 5.37 5.69
N PHE A 383 11.25 4.63 4.82
CA PHE A 383 10.71 3.44 4.21
C PHE A 383 11.71 2.30 4.35
N TRP A 384 11.24 1.17 4.87
CA TRP A 384 11.99 -0.08 4.89
C TRP A 384 11.41 -1.01 3.84
N GLU A 385 12.13 -1.26 2.75
CA GLU A 385 11.80 -2.36 1.84
C GLU A 385 12.27 -3.68 2.46
N ILE A 386 11.33 -4.60 2.69
CA ILE A 386 11.59 -5.90 3.30
C ILE A 386 11.30 -7.00 2.28
N GLY A 387 12.36 -7.65 1.77
CA GLY A 387 12.23 -8.77 0.86
C GLY A 387 13.55 -9.18 0.21
N PRO A 388 13.51 -10.11 -0.75
CA PRO A 388 14.69 -10.58 -1.45
C PRO A 388 15.24 -9.43 -2.32
N MET A 389 16.23 -8.71 -1.81
CA MET A 389 16.72 -7.45 -2.39
C MET A 389 17.04 -7.56 -3.88
N LYS A 390 16.18 -6.95 -4.71
CA LYS A 390 16.44 -6.66 -6.12
C LYS A 390 15.58 -5.54 -6.71
N GLN A 391 14.38 -5.27 -6.16
CA GLN A 391 13.38 -4.48 -6.88
C GLN A 391 13.28 -2.99 -6.52
N GLN A 392 13.45 -2.51 -5.27
CA GLN A 392 13.49 -1.06 -5.04
C GLN A 392 14.63 -0.62 -4.11
N SER A 393 15.63 0.03 -4.71
CA SER A 393 16.69 0.72 -3.99
C SER A 393 16.17 2.06 -3.45
N TRP A 394 15.62 2.07 -2.25
CA TRP A 394 15.48 3.31 -1.47
C TRP A 394 16.37 3.22 -0.23
N ARG A 395 17.65 3.57 -0.41
CA ARG A 395 18.49 3.97 0.72
C ARG A 395 18.09 5.40 1.09
N SER A 396 17.27 5.60 2.11
CA SER A 396 17.19 6.91 2.77
C SER A 396 18.38 7.05 3.70
N CYS A 397 19.29 7.97 3.38
CA CYS A 397 20.27 8.52 4.32
C CYS A 397 19.59 9.45 5.33
#